data_AF-A0AAW0LNT2-F1
#
_entry.id   AF-A0AAW0LNT2-F1
#
_cell.length_a   1.000
_cell.length_b   1.000
_cell.length_c   1.000
_cell.angle_alpha   90.00
_cell.angle_beta   90.00
_cell.angle_gamma   90.00
#
_symmetry.space_group_name_H-M   'P 1'
#
loop_
_entity.id
_entity.type
_entity.pdbx_description
1 polymer ?
#
loop_
_entity_poly.entity_id
_entity_poly.type
_entity_poly.pdbx_seq_one_letter_code
_entity_poly.pdbx_strand_id
1 'polypeptide(L)'
;MLQFSKRLASKGLKITIAALLSVSGIGGPGGFKGFLERFEASGKRGLVDLTKKLENSKYPVKCLVYDANLPWALNIAKQLGVAGAAFFTQPCAAIASYYPMHVELSGEQLTMPAF
;
A
#
# COMPACT_ATOMS: atom_id res chain seq x y z
N MET A 1 -10.74 -1.02 3.05
CA MET A 1 -10.49 0.24 2.28
C MET A 1 -11.70 0.78 1.52
N LEU A 2 -12.60 -0.05 0.95
CA LEU A 2 -13.75 0.44 0.17
C LEU A 2 -14.73 1.36 0.94
N GLN A 3 -15.01 1.06 2.20
CA GLN A 3 -15.89 1.94 3.00
C GLN A 3 -15.22 3.29 3.32
N PHE A 4 -13.90 3.27 3.53
CA PHE A 4 -13.13 4.48 3.72
C PHE A 4 -13.12 5.34 2.45
N SER A 5 -12.95 4.75 1.26
CA SER A 5 -13.02 5.49 0.00
C SER A 5 -14.40 6.11 -0.23
N LYS A 6 -15.50 5.42 0.11
CA LYS A 6 -16.85 6.00 0.08
C LYS A 6 -16.96 7.24 0.97
N ARG A 7 -16.40 7.20 2.18
CA ARG A 7 -16.38 8.35 3.10
C ARG A 7 -15.52 9.52 2.61
N LEU A 8 -14.44 9.26 1.87
CA LEU A 8 -13.66 10.33 1.24
C LEU A 8 -14.44 10.94 0.06
N ALA A 9 -15.08 10.10 -0.76
CA ALA A 9 -15.91 10.56 -1.85
C ALA A 9 -17.09 11.44 -1.37
N SER A 10 -17.71 11.09 -0.24
CA SER A 10 -18.78 11.92 0.37
C SER A 10 -18.29 13.28 0.86
N LYS A 11 -16.97 13.47 1.01
CA LYS A 11 -16.34 14.75 1.34
C LYS A 11 -15.86 15.53 0.11
N GLY A 12 -16.23 15.08 -1.10
CA GLY A 12 -15.88 15.75 -2.36
C GLY A 12 -14.51 15.38 -2.92
N LEU A 13 -13.78 14.43 -2.31
CA LEU A 13 -12.53 13.95 -2.89
C LEU A 13 -12.81 13.01 -4.07
N LYS A 14 -12.07 13.21 -5.17
CA LYS A 14 -12.09 12.26 -6.28
C LYS A 14 -11.23 11.06 -5.92
N ILE A 15 -11.83 9.87 -5.93
CA ILE A 15 -11.15 8.62 -5.58
C ILE A 15 -11.06 7.70 -6.79
N THR A 16 -9.87 7.11 -6.97
CA THR A 16 -9.62 6.00 -7.88
C THR A 16 -9.23 4.78 -7.04
N ILE A 17 -9.94 3.68 -7.22
CA ILE A 17 -9.62 2.41 -6.54
C ILE A 17 -8.85 1.54 -7.53
N ALA A 18 -7.63 1.16 -7.17
CA ALA A 18 -6.84 0.19 -7.92
C ALA A 18 -6.96 -1.18 -7.27
N ALA A 19 -7.56 -2.14 -7.97
CA ALA A 19 -7.52 -3.55 -7.60
C ALA A 19 -6.33 -4.18 -8.32
N LEU A 20 -5.30 -4.56 -7.56
CA LEU A 20 -4.13 -5.23 -8.11
C LEU A 20 -4.41 -6.73 -8.18
N LEU A 21 -4.23 -7.31 -9.35
CA LEU A 21 -4.44 -8.73 -9.59
C LEU A 21 -3.10 -9.36 -9.97
N SER A 22 -2.77 -10.50 -9.35
CA SER A 22 -1.71 -11.38 -9.82
C SER A 22 -2.33 -12.48 -10.66
N VAL A 23 -1.76 -12.75 -11.83
CA VAL A 23 -2.29 -13.71 -12.83
C VAL A 23 -2.15 -15.17 -12.36
N SER A 24 -1.33 -15.42 -11.35
CA SER A 24 -1.09 -16.78 -10.81
C SER A 24 -1.30 -16.78 -9.30
N GLY A 25 -2.09 -17.74 -8.81
CA GLY A 25 -2.37 -17.93 -7.39
C GLY A 25 -1.22 -18.59 -6.62
N ILE A 26 -1.48 -18.91 -5.36
CA ILE A 26 -0.50 -19.46 -4.39
C ILE A 26 0.06 -20.82 -4.83
N GLY A 27 -0.68 -21.59 -5.64
CA GLY A 27 -0.24 -22.88 -6.21
C GLY A 27 0.69 -22.78 -7.43
N GLY A 28 1.09 -21.58 -7.85
CA GLY A 28 2.04 -21.39 -8.95
C GLY A 28 3.50 -21.64 -8.56
N PRO A 29 4.44 -21.48 -9.52
CA PRO A 29 5.87 -21.64 -9.26
C PRO A 29 6.34 -20.76 -8.09
N GLY A 30 7.14 -21.32 -7.18
CA GLY A 30 7.66 -20.62 -6.00
C GLY A 30 6.65 -20.43 -4.84
N GLY A 31 5.47 -21.04 -4.92
CA GLY A 31 4.48 -21.06 -3.84
C GLY A 31 4.03 -19.67 -3.40
N PHE A 32 3.81 -19.49 -2.09
CA PHE A 32 3.41 -18.21 -1.50
C PHE A 32 4.42 -17.08 -1.74
N LYS A 33 5.72 -17.36 -1.63
CA LYS A 33 6.77 -16.35 -1.90
C LYS A 33 6.75 -15.90 -3.36
N GLY A 34 6.69 -16.85 -4.29
CA GLY A 34 6.60 -16.54 -5.71
C GLY A 34 5.33 -15.77 -6.06
N PHE A 35 4.21 -16.07 -5.38
CA PHE A 35 2.99 -15.28 -5.50
C PHE A 35 3.20 -13.82 -5.07
N LEU A 36 3.82 -13.58 -3.90
CA LEU A 36 4.08 -12.23 -3.40
C LEU A 36 5.00 -11.43 -4.34
N GLU A 37 6.07 -12.05 -4.85
CA GLU A 37 6.99 -11.41 -5.80
C GLU A 37 6.27 -10.99 -7.09
N ARG A 38 5.43 -11.88 -7.65
CA ARG A 38 4.64 -11.58 -8.85
C ARG A 38 3.58 -10.52 -8.58
N PHE A 39 2.95 -10.56 -7.41
CA PHE A 39 1.96 -9.59 -6.97
C PHE A 39 2.59 -8.19 -6.84
N GLU A 40 3.75 -8.09 -6.19
CA GLU A 40 4.52 -6.85 -6.09
C GLU A 40 4.94 -6.33 -7.47
N ALA A 41 5.52 -7.17 -8.32
CA ALA A 41 5.96 -6.77 -9.66
C ALA A 41 4.80 -6.28 -10.55
N SER A 42 3.66 -6.94 -10.48
CA SER A 42 2.44 -6.53 -11.20
C SER A 42 1.83 -5.27 -10.60
N GLY A 43 1.82 -5.17 -9.26
CA GLY A 43 1.34 -4.02 -8.51
C GLY A 43 2.11 -2.73 -8.81
N LYS A 44 3.45 -2.80 -8.77
CA LYS A 44 4.33 -1.69 -9.10
C LYS A 44 4.08 -1.15 -10.50
N ARG A 45 4.05 -2.03 -11.51
CA ARG A 45 3.76 -1.64 -12.90
C ARG A 45 2.38 -0.99 -13.03
N GLY A 46 1.35 -1.63 -12.49
CA GLY A 46 -0.02 -1.12 -12.57
C GLY A 46 -0.20 0.26 -11.94
N LEU A 47 0.44 0.53 -10.80
CA LEU A 47 0.37 1.84 -10.14
C LEU A 47 1.09 2.94 -10.94
N VAL A 48 2.26 2.64 -11.51
CA VAL A 48 2.98 3.58 -12.37
C VAL A 48 2.15 3.91 -13.61
N ASP A 49 1.60 2.88 -14.27
CA ASP A 49 0.78 3.05 -15.47
C ASP A 49 -0.50 3.84 -15.18
N LEU A 50 -1.16 3.54 -14.05
CA LEU A 50 -2.36 4.27 -13.63
C LEU A 50 -2.06 5.75 -13.35
N THR A 51 -0.95 6.03 -12.68
CA THR A 51 -0.56 7.41 -12.35
C THR A 51 -0.25 8.21 -13.59
N LYS A 52 0.53 7.65 -14.54
CA LYS A 52 0.79 8.26 -15.84
C LYS A 52 -0.49 8.54 -16.64
N LYS A 53 -1.44 7.59 -16.64
CA LYS A 53 -2.74 7.76 -17.31
C LYS A 53 -3.55 8.92 -16.74
N LEU A 54 -3.42 9.19 -15.44
CA LEU A 54 -4.16 10.23 -14.75
C LEU A 54 -3.43 11.58 -14.70
N GLU A 55 -2.15 11.62 -15.06
CA GLU A 55 -1.27 12.80 -14.94
C GLU A 55 -1.84 14.04 -15.63
N ASN A 56 -2.32 13.89 -16.87
CA ASN A 56 -2.91 14.99 -17.66
C ASN A 56 -4.44 15.05 -17.57
N SER A 57 -5.05 14.32 -16.63
CA SER A 57 -6.50 14.34 -16.44
C SER A 57 -6.94 15.55 -15.61
N LYS A 58 -8.26 15.79 -15.54
CA LYS A 58 -8.84 16.80 -14.63
C LYS A 58 -8.46 16.55 -13.15
N TYR A 59 -8.13 15.32 -12.79
CA TYR A 59 -7.85 14.90 -11.42
C TYR A 59 -6.57 14.05 -11.35
N PRO A 60 -5.38 14.67 -11.45
CA PRO A 60 -4.12 13.96 -11.28
C PRO A 60 -4.01 13.36 -9.87
N VAL A 61 -3.31 12.23 -9.76
CA VAL A 61 -3.09 11.55 -8.48
C VAL A 61 -2.24 12.43 -7.57
N LYS A 62 -2.73 12.72 -6.36
CA LYS A 62 -2.01 13.51 -5.34
C LYS A 62 -1.57 12.68 -4.14
N CYS A 63 -2.24 11.56 -3.90
CA CYS A 63 -1.98 10.70 -2.76
C CYS A 63 -2.27 9.24 -3.11
N LEU A 64 -1.37 8.34 -2.71
CA LEU A 64 -1.54 6.90 -2.73
C LEU A 64 -1.85 6.42 -1.30
N VAL A 65 -3.08 5.97 -1.09
CA VAL A 65 -3.47 5.25 0.13
C VAL A 65 -3.34 3.76 -0.15
N TYR A 66 -2.48 3.05 0.59
CA TYR A 66 -2.14 1.65 0.33
C TYR A 66 -2.30 0.78 1.59
N ASP A 67 -2.52 -0.52 1.44
CA ASP A 67 -2.55 -1.44 2.58
C ASP A 67 -1.16 -1.54 3.22
N ALA A 68 -1.08 -1.38 4.54
CA ALA A 68 0.20 -1.34 5.26
C ALA A 68 1.05 -2.61 5.11
N ASN A 69 0.43 -3.76 4.77
CA ASN A 69 1.14 -5.01 4.49
C ASN A 69 1.84 -5.02 3.11
N LEU A 70 1.70 -3.96 2.32
CA LEU A 70 2.39 -3.76 1.04
C LEU A 70 3.41 -2.62 1.15
N PRO A 71 4.49 -2.78 1.95
CA PRO A 71 5.42 -1.68 2.25
C PRO A 71 6.11 -1.13 0.99
N TRP A 72 6.24 -1.94 -0.06
CA TRP A 72 6.77 -1.52 -1.35
C TRP A 72 5.96 -0.40 -2.03
N ALA A 73 4.68 -0.24 -1.70
CA ALA A 73 3.84 0.81 -2.28
C ALA A 73 4.26 2.22 -1.83
N LEU A 74 4.86 2.36 -0.64
CA LEU A 74 5.42 3.63 -0.19
C LEU A 74 6.55 4.11 -1.11
N ASN A 75 7.42 3.19 -1.52
CA ASN A 75 8.52 3.50 -2.43
C ASN A 75 7.99 3.96 -3.79
N ILE A 76 6.89 3.38 -4.26
CA ILE A 76 6.22 3.82 -5.49
C ILE A 76 5.62 5.23 -5.32
N ALA A 77 4.95 5.53 -4.20
CA ALA A 77 4.44 6.88 -3.94
C ALA A 77 5.57 7.93 -3.99
N LYS A 78 6.71 7.64 -3.35
CA LYS A 78 7.91 8.49 -3.37
C LYS A 78 8.46 8.68 -4.78
N GLN A 79 8.60 7.60 -5.55
CA GLN A 79 9.09 7.65 -6.94
C GLN A 79 8.18 8.48 -7.85
N LEU A 80 6.87 8.42 -7.62
CA LEU A 80 5.86 9.17 -8.37
C LEU A 80 5.69 10.61 -7.87
N GLY A 81 6.39 11.02 -6.80
CA GLY A 81 6.28 12.36 -6.22
C GLY A 81 4.92 12.68 -5.61
N VAL A 82 4.16 11.64 -5.19
CA VAL A 82 2.84 11.80 -4.57
C VAL A 82 2.90 11.48 -3.07
N ALA A 83 1.96 12.02 -2.30
CA ALA A 83 1.85 11.67 -0.88
C ALA A 83 1.56 10.17 -0.73
N GLY A 84 2.15 9.52 0.28
CA GLY A 84 1.86 8.12 0.63
C GLY A 84 1.17 8.04 1.99
N ALA A 85 0.13 7.22 2.10
CA ALA A 85 -0.57 6.97 3.36
C ALA A 85 -0.79 5.46 3.56
N ALA A 86 -0.17 4.90 4.60
CA ALA A 86 -0.41 3.52 5.01
C ALA A 86 -1.81 3.39 5.62
N PHE A 87 -2.56 2.37 5.21
CA PHE A 87 -3.87 2.02 5.72
C PHE A 87 -3.77 0.67 6.43
N PHE A 88 -3.89 0.68 7.75
CA PHE A 88 -3.96 -0.54 8.55
C PHE A 88 -5.39 -1.07 8.54
N THR A 89 -5.57 -2.28 8.03
CA THR A 89 -6.85 -3.02 8.07
C THR A 89 -7.02 -3.77 9.39
N GLN A 90 -5.93 -3.94 10.13
CA GLN A 90 -5.88 -4.57 11.45
C GLN A 90 -6.17 -3.56 12.58
N PRO A 91 -6.67 -4.01 13.74
CA PRO A 91 -6.87 -3.15 14.90
C PRO A 91 -5.54 -2.66 15.49
N CYS A 92 -5.57 -1.52 16.19
CA CYS A 92 -4.39 -0.92 16.80
C CYS A 92 -3.66 -1.87 17.76
N ALA A 93 -4.38 -2.69 18.52
CA ALA A 93 -3.79 -3.67 19.43
C ALA A 93 -2.92 -4.71 18.70
N ALA A 94 -3.33 -5.15 17.50
CA ALA A 94 -2.54 -6.08 16.70
C ALA A 94 -1.27 -5.41 16.15
N ILE A 95 -1.37 -4.15 15.73
CA ILE A 95 -0.19 -3.41 15.26
C ILE A 95 0.79 -3.15 16.40
N ALA A 96 0.29 -2.80 17.58
CA ALA A 96 1.10 -2.60 18.78
C ALA A 96 1.84 -3.89 19.19
N SER A 97 1.24 -5.07 19.04
CA SER A 97 1.90 -6.33 19.35
C SER A 97 2.92 -6.77 18.28
N TYR A 98 2.72 -6.43 17.00
CA TYR A 98 3.69 -6.73 15.93
C TYR A 98 4.84 -5.71 15.86
N TYR A 99 4.67 -4.50 16.36
CA TYR A 99 5.64 -3.43 16.22
C TYR A 99 7.02 -3.74 16.83
N PRO A 100 7.13 -4.29 18.06
CA PRO A 100 8.43 -4.70 18.62
C PRO A 100 9.19 -5.69 17.74
N MET A 101 8.48 -6.71 17.22
CA MET A 101 9.05 -7.69 16.31
C MET A 101 9.53 -7.05 15.01
N HIS A 102 8.78 -6.08 14.48
CA HIS A 102 9.20 -5.35 13.27
C HIS A 102 10.50 -4.57 13.50
N VAL A 103 10.63 -3.88 14.63
CA VAL A 103 11.82 -3.10 14.99
C VAL A 103 13.04 -4.01 15.18
N GLU A 104 12.86 -5.14 15.86
CA GLU A 104 13.91 -6.14 16.01
C GLU A 104 14.39 -6.67 14.65
N LEU A 105 13.44 -7.00 13.75
CA LEU A 105 13.76 -7.48 12.40
C LEU A 105 14.37 -6.40 11.49
N SER A 106 14.09 -5.12 11.71
CA SER A 106 14.71 -4.02 10.96
C SER A 106 16.13 -3.71 11.42
N GLY A 107 16.57 -4.29 12.55
CA GLY A 107 17.86 -3.96 13.18
C GLY A 107 17.87 -2.56 13.81
N GLU A 108 16.70 -1.94 13.96
CA GLU A 108 16.55 -0.66 14.64
C GLU A 108 16.36 -0.89 16.15
N GLN A 109 16.69 0.10 16.96
CA GLN A 109 16.44 0.04 18.40
C GLN A 109 15.05 0.58 18.72
N LEU A 110 14.29 -0.13 19.55
CA LEU A 110 13.01 0.36 20.07
C LEU A 110 13.21 1.66 20.84
N THR A 111 12.95 2.78 20.20
CA THR A 111 12.68 4.04 20.90
C THR A 111 11.23 3.97 21.39
N MET A 112 11.03 3.34 22.54
CA MET A 112 9.73 3.38 23.20
C MET A 112 9.37 4.85 23.46
N PRO A 113 8.19 5.33 23.02
CA PRO A 113 7.69 6.60 23.54
C PRO A 113 7.56 6.45 25.06
N ALA A 114 8.00 7.46 25.80
CA ALA A 114 7.62 7.56 27.20
C ALA A 114 6.09 7.66 27.24
N PHE A 115 5.42 6.59 27.66
CA PHE A 115 4.03 6.65 28.07
C PHE A 115 3.99 7.02 29.55
#